data_AF-A0AAU2S4P0-F1
#
_entry.id   AF-A0AAU2S4P0-F1
#
_cell.length_a   1.000
_cell.length_b   1.000
_cell.length_c   1.000
_cell.angle_alpha   90.00
_cell.angle_beta   90.00
_cell.angle_gamma   90.00
#
_symmetry.space_group_name_H-M   'P 1'
#
loop_
_entity.id
_entity.type
_entity.pdbx_description
1 polymer ?
#
loop_
_entity_poly.entity_id
_entity_poly.type
_entity_poly.pdbx_seq_one_letter_code
_entity_poly.pdbx_strand_id
1 'polypeptide(L)'
;MEQVLESRAVIDQARGVVMVLAPCFCEQAWGLLVGVSQHCNVKLRDVAAALVATAKGQELPEGIRREWCRALRRLHALERR
;
A
#
# COMPACT_ATOMS: atom_id res chain seq x y z
N MET A 1 17.13 -3.81 -16.85
CA MET A 1 17.32 -2.83 -15.75
C MET A 1 16.11 -1.91 -15.59
N GLU A 2 15.39 -1.56 -16.66
CA GLU A 2 14.26 -0.62 -16.63
C GLU A 2 13.12 -1.04 -15.70
N GLN A 3 12.71 -2.31 -15.72
CA GLN A 3 11.60 -2.81 -14.89
C GLN A 3 11.83 -2.63 -13.37
N VAL A 4 13.08 -2.60 -12.93
CA VAL A 4 13.43 -2.41 -11.50
C VAL A 4 13.26 -0.95 -11.11
N LEU A 5 13.66 -0.02 -11.99
CA LEU A 5 13.51 1.42 -11.78
C LEU A 5 12.04 1.83 -11.81
N GLU A 6 11.27 1.30 -12.76
CA GLU A 6 9.82 1.52 -12.83
C GLU A 6 9.10 0.98 -11.60
N SER A 7 9.49 -0.22 -11.13
CA SER A 7 8.94 -0.81 -9.91
C SER A 7 9.25 0.05 -8.67
N ARG A 8 10.44 0.65 -8.60
CA ARG A 8 10.80 1.53 -7.48
C ARG A 8 9.98 2.82 -7.50
N ALA A 9 9.82 3.44 -8.66
CA ALA A 9 9.05 4.67 -8.80
C ALA A 9 7.57 4.49 -8.41
N VAL A 10 6.93 3.39 -8.83
CA VAL A 10 5.52 3.13 -8.46
C VAL A 10 5.36 2.82 -6.98
N ILE A 11 6.33 2.15 -6.36
CA ILE A 11 6.30 1.87 -4.92
C ILE A 11 6.47 3.16 -4.10
N ASP A 12 7.37 4.05 -4.51
CA ASP A 12 7.54 5.34 -3.85
C ASP A 12 6.30 6.25 -3.99
N GLN A 13 5.64 6.25 -5.15
CA GLN A 13 4.34 6.92 -5.32
C GLN A 13 3.27 6.33 -4.41
N ALA A 14 3.18 5.00 -4.35
CA ALA A 14 2.22 4.32 -3.49
C ALA A 14 2.44 4.66 -2.02
N ARG A 15 3.70 4.76 -1.54
CA ARG A 15 3.99 5.20 -0.17
C ARG A 15 3.41 6.59 0.10
N GLY A 16 3.58 7.54 -0.82
CA GLY A 16 2.98 8.86 -0.71
C GLY A 16 1.45 8.82 -0.63
N VAL A 17 0.81 8.05 -1.51
CA VAL A 17 -0.66 7.84 -1.47
C VAL A 17 -1.10 7.27 -0.12
N VAL A 18 -0.38 6.25 0.38
CA VAL A 18 -0.69 5.63 1.67
C VAL A 18 -0.60 6.64 2.81
N MET A 19 0.46 7.45 2.87
CA MET A 19 0.63 8.47 3.91
C MET A 19 -0.48 9.52 3.90
N VAL A 20 -1.12 9.78 2.74
CA VAL A 20 -2.27 10.68 2.64
C VAL A 20 -3.56 9.99 3.08
N LEU A 21 -3.78 8.74 2.67
CA LEU A 21 -5.00 7.98 2.98
C LEU A 21 -5.07 7.51 4.44
N ALA A 22 -3.91 7.21 5.01
CA ALA A 22 -3.71 6.87 6.41
C ALA A 22 -2.58 7.76 6.91
N PRO A 23 -2.87 8.85 7.65
CA PRO A 23 -1.86 9.78 8.15
C PRO A 23 -0.80 9.05 8.99
N CYS A 24 0.25 8.57 8.33
CA CYS A 24 1.24 7.67 8.88
C CYS A 24 2.63 8.07 8.36
N PHE A 25 3.68 7.65 9.05
CA PHE A 25 5.05 7.92 8.61
C PHE A 25 5.47 6.97 7.48
N CYS A 26 6.55 7.35 6.79
CA CYS A 26 7.02 6.68 5.59
C CYS A 26 7.38 5.18 5.80
N GLU A 27 7.91 4.84 6.98
CA GLU A 27 8.21 3.45 7.39
C GLU A 27 6.94 2.62 7.61
N GLN A 28 5.91 3.22 8.21
CA GLN A 28 4.62 2.56 8.41
C GLN A 28 3.92 2.33 7.07
N ALA A 29 4.00 3.29 6.15
CA ALA A 29 3.48 3.15 4.79
C ALA A 29 4.13 1.98 4.04
N TRP A 30 5.46 1.86 4.14
CA TRP A 30 6.19 0.71 3.60
C TRP A 30 5.72 -0.61 4.22
N GLY A 31 5.63 -0.66 5.55
CA GLY A 31 5.15 -1.84 6.28
C GLY A 31 3.74 -2.26 5.88
N LEU A 32 2.84 -1.31 5.64
CA LEU A 32 1.49 -1.57 5.15
C LEU A 32 1.50 -2.21 3.75
N LEU A 33 2.27 -1.64 2.81
CA LEU A 33 2.39 -2.17 1.45
C LEU A 33 2.94 -3.60 1.44
N VAL A 34 4.03 -3.84 2.19
CA VAL A 34 4.64 -5.17 2.32
C VAL A 34 3.69 -6.15 2.98
N GLY A 35 3.02 -5.75 4.06
CA GLY A 35 2.07 -6.60 4.78
C GLY A 35 0.90 -7.02 3.89
N VAL A 36 0.33 -6.10 3.11
CA VAL A 36 -0.77 -6.43 2.19
C VAL A 36 -0.29 -7.31 1.03
N SER A 37 0.88 -7.02 0.47
CA SER A 37 1.52 -7.87 -0.56
C SER A 37 1.69 -9.31 -0.09
N GLN A 38 2.22 -9.52 1.11
CA GLN A 38 2.42 -10.85 1.68
C GLN A 38 1.10 -11.57 1.96
N HIS A 39 0.14 -10.91 2.61
CA HIS A 39 -1.15 -11.54 2.95
C HIS A 39 -2.02 -11.85 1.73
N CYS A 40 -1.93 -11.04 0.67
CA CYS A 40 -2.65 -11.30 -0.57
C CYS A 40 -1.89 -12.26 -1.51
N ASN A 41 -0.62 -12.58 -1.24
CA ASN A 41 0.29 -13.26 -2.16
C ASN A 41 0.35 -12.59 -3.55
N VAL A 42 0.39 -11.25 -3.55
CA VAL A 42 0.48 -10.40 -4.76
C VAL A 42 1.81 -9.66 -4.73
N LYS A 43 2.46 -9.49 -5.88
CA LYS A 43 3.74 -8.77 -5.95
C LYS A 43 3.57 -7.33 -5.44
N LEU A 44 4.53 -6.86 -4.65
CA LEU A 44 4.51 -5.53 -4.05
C LEU A 44 4.25 -4.41 -5.06
N ARG A 45 4.88 -4.48 -6.25
CA ARG A 45 4.67 -3.51 -7.33
C ARG A 45 3.22 -3.47 -7.85
N ASP A 46 2.53 -4.60 -7.83
CA ASP A 46 1.14 -4.69 -8.31
C ASP A 46 0.18 -4.13 -7.25
N VAL A 47 0.46 -4.37 -5.96
CA VAL A 47 -0.24 -3.71 -4.83
C VAL A 47 -0.02 -2.19 -4.88
N ALA A 48 1.22 -1.76 -5.09
CA ALA A 48 1.57 -0.35 -5.22
C ALA A 48 0.84 0.30 -6.40
N ALA A 49 0.84 -0.35 -7.58
CA ALA A 49 0.11 0.13 -8.75
C ALA A 49 -1.40 0.24 -8.48
N ALA A 50 -2.00 -0.75 -7.81
CA ALA A 50 -3.41 -0.71 -7.44
C ALA A 50 -3.75 0.45 -6.50
N LEU A 51 -2.88 0.78 -5.55
CA LEU A 51 -3.06 1.93 -4.66
C LEU A 51 -2.85 3.27 -5.37
N VAL A 52 -1.88 3.37 -6.28
CA VAL A 52 -1.71 4.58 -7.11
C VAL A 52 -2.91 4.78 -8.03
N ALA A 53 -3.48 3.70 -8.56
CA ALA A 53 -4.69 3.75 -9.37
C ALA A 53 -5.90 4.30 -8.60
N THR A 54 -5.98 4.09 -7.28
CA THR A 54 -7.12 4.61 -6.50
C THR A 54 -7.06 6.11 -6.26
N ALA A 55 -5.85 6.68 -6.19
CA ALA A 55 -5.68 8.13 -6.23
C ALA A 55 -6.17 8.75 -7.55
N LYS A 56 -6.34 7.93 -8.60
CA LYS A 56 -6.92 8.31 -9.90
C LYS A 56 -8.42 7.97 -10.02
N GLY A 57 -9.06 7.57 -8.91
CA GLY A 57 -10.49 7.23 -8.86
C GLY A 57 -10.83 5.79 -9.25
N GLN A 58 -9.84 4.91 -9.42
CA GLN A 58 -10.09 3.50 -9.69
C GLN A 58 -10.36 2.72 -8.39
N GLU A 59 -11.15 1.66 -8.47
CA GLU A 59 -11.41 0.80 -7.32
C GLU A 59 -10.23 -0.13 -7.02
N LEU A 60 -9.97 -0.38 -5.73
CA LEU A 60 -9.04 -1.42 -5.30
C LEU A 60 -9.62 -2.81 -5.59
N PRO A 61 -8.82 -3.74 -6.14
CA PRO A 61 -9.21 -5.14 -6.25
C PRO A 61 -9.66 -5.69 -4.89
N GLU A 62 -10.74 -6.47 -4.89
CA GLU A 62 -11.46 -6.81 -3.65
C GLU A 62 -10.57 -7.49 -2.60
N GLY A 63 -9.69 -8.40 -3.03
CA GLY A 63 -8.73 -9.07 -2.13
C GLY A 63 -7.78 -8.09 -1.46
N ILE A 64 -7.21 -7.16 -2.23
CA ILE A 64 -6.31 -6.11 -1.72
C ILE A 64 -7.07 -5.16 -0.81
N ARG A 65 -8.30 -4.75 -1.19
CA ARG A 65 -9.15 -3.86 -0.39
C ARG A 65 -9.46 -4.44 0.99
N ARG A 66 -9.81 -5.73 1.06
CA ARG A 66 -10.10 -6.41 2.35
C ARG A 66 -8.89 -6.43 3.26
N GLU A 67 -7.72 -6.80 2.74
CA GLU A 67 -6.49 -6.82 3.53
C GLU A 67 -5.99 -5.43 3.88
N TRP A 68 -6.17 -4.45 3.01
CA TRP A 68 -5.89 -3.04 3.27
C TRP A 68 -6.68 -2.54 4.49
N CYS A 69 -8.01 -2.75 4.53
CA CYS A 69 -8.83 -2.40 5.68
C CYS A 69 -8.39 -3.11 6.98
N ARG A 70 -7.96 -4.38 6.89
CA ARG A 70 -7.42 -5.13 8.04
C ARG A 70 -6.09 -4.53 8.53
N ALA A 71 -5.20 -4.18 7.60
CA ALA A 71 -3.91 -3.59 7.90
C ALA A 71 -4.04 -2.22 8.58
N LEU A 72 -4.91 -1.34 8.07
CA LEU A 72 -5.18 -0.04 8.70
C LEU A 72 -5.75 -0.16 10.11
N ARG A 73 -6.68 -1.10 10.33
CA ARG A 73 -7.20 -1.37 11.69
C ARG A 73 -6.09 -1.79 12.66
N ARG A 74 -5.13 -2.60 12.20
CA ARG A 74 -3.96 -3.01 13.02
C ARG A 74 -3.06 -1.81 13.32
N LEU A 75 -2.78 -0.97 12.32
CA LEU A 75 -1.97 0.25 12.53
C LEU A 75 -2.60 1.16 13.59
N HIS A 76 -3.88 1.51 13.45
CA HIS A 76 -4.58 2.36 14.42
C HIS A 76 -4.75 1.71 15.81
N ALA A 77 -4.68 0.39 15.91
CA ALA A 77 -4.68 -0.28 17.22
C ALA A 77 -3.31 -0.15 17.92
N LEU A 78 -2.22 -0.09 17.17
CA LEU A 78 -0.87 0.09 17.69
C LEU A 78 -0.61 1.54 18.11
N GLU A 79 -1.13 2.53 17.37
CA GLU A 79 -0.92 3.96 17.67
C GLU A 79 -1.71 4.46 18.89
N ARG A 80 -2.76 3.75 19.30
CA ARG A 80 -3.58 4.10 20.47
C ARG A 80 -3.03 3.58 21.80
N ARG A 81 -1.84 2.98 21.80
CA ARG A 81 -1.21 2.35 22.96
C ARG A 81 0.04 3.12 23.37
#